data_AF-A0A955TZ78-F1
#
_entry.id   AF-A0A955TZ78-F1
#
_cell.length_a   1.000
_cell.length_b   1.000
_cell.length_c   1.000
_cell.angle_alpha   90.00
_cell.angle_beta   90.00
_cell.angle_gamma   90.00
#
_symmetry.space_group_name_H-M   'P 1'
#
loop_
_entity.id
_entity.type
_entity.pdbx_description
1 polymer ?
#
loop_
_entity_poly.entity_id
_entity_poly.type
_entity_poly.pdbx_seq_one_letter_code
_entity_poly.pdbx_strand_id
1 'polypeptide(L)'
;MFLENWKPEVRRHFDQAIRSLEKDNIAVALLNLNMVLSLKPRHFLARVYRGRIYLREFQYRLASEDFLQANKISPFRFTHYGLYREYLNSVTEGMGSLGSSMANRFRQSLQNPAPALEQLSDSESLEIPEQVESQSEIDCYLETLYSAEDMDLTAEEIFKFQNMGPITGEEMGQTDWDSVIRKLTS
;
A
#
# COMPACT_ATOMS: atom_id res chain seq x y z
N MET A 1 -1.99 -13.71 11.19
CA MET A 1 -0.76 -14.41 10.77
C MET A 1 -0.95 -15.91 10.51
N PHE A 2 -1.85 -16.60 11.24
CA PHE A 2 -1.98 -18.06 11.21
C PHE A 2 -2.44 -18.72 9.89
N LEU A 3 -3.28 -18.08 9.06
CA LEU A 3 -3.80 -18.74 7.85
C LEU A 3 -2.80 -18.83 6.67
N GLU A 4 -1.79 -17.96 6.61
CA GLU A 4 -0.86 -17.98 5.47
C GLU A 4 0.03 -19.23 5.48
N ASN A 5 0.45 -19.64 6.68
CA ASN A 5 1.37 -20.73 6.96
C ASN A 5 0.69 -21.99 7.51
N TRP A 6 -0.60 -22.22 7.20
CA TRP A 6 -1.30 -23.40 7.72
C TRP A 6 -0.74 -24.72 7.14
N LYS A 7 -0.37 -24.73 5.85
CA LYS A 7 0.27 -25.91 5.24
C LYS A 7 1.68 -26.10 5.82
N PRO A 8 2.05 -27.30 6.28
CA PRO A 8 3.32 -27.53 6.98
C PRO A 8 4.53 -27.25 6.08
N GLU A 9 4.44 -27.54 4.79
CA GLU A 9 5.52 -27.27 3.83
C GLU A 9 5.77 -25.77 3.63
N VAL A 10 4.69 -25.00 3.44
CA VAL A 10 4.74 -23.53 3.33
C VAL A 10 5.37 -22.95 4.58
N ARG A 11 4.88 -23.36 5.76
CA ARG A 11 5.42 -22.93 7.04
C ARG A 11 6.90 -23.26 7.18
N ARG A 12 7.30 -24.50 6.85
CA ARG A 12 8.69 -24.94 6.97
C ARG A 12 9.62 -24.06 6.13
N HIS A 13 9.30 -23.83 4.87
CA HIS A 13 10.11 -23.00 3.99
C HIS A 13 10.11 -21.54 4.47
N PHE A 14 8.97 -21.01 4.90
CA PHE A 14 8.89 -19.66 5.44
C PHE A 14 9.77 -19.49 6.70
N ASP A 15 9.66 -20.40 7.67
CA ASP A 15 10.47 -20.39 8.90
C ASP A 15 11.99 -20.58 8.59
N GLN A 16 12.34 -21.31 7.54
CA GLN A 16 13.72 -21.42 7.06
C GLN A 16 14.20 -20.12 6.42
N ALA A 17 13.36 -19.43 5.65
CA ALA A 17 13.69 -18.13 5.08
C ALA A 17 13.98 -17.11 6.18
N ILE A 18 13.12 -17.00 7.20
CA ILE A 18 13.31 -16.05 8.32
C ILE A 18 14.62 -16.32 9.06
N ARG A 19 14.88 -17.59 9.43
CA ARG A 19 16.15 -17.97 10.08
C ARG A 19 17.39 -17.72 9.22
N SER A 20 17.24 -17.76 7.89
CA SER A 20 18.34 -17.48 6.97
C SER A 20 18.60 -15.97 6.88
N LEU A 21 17.55 -15.14 6.92
CA LEU A 21 17.68 -13.68 6.99
C LEU A 21 18.35 -13.22 8.29
N GLU A 22 18.02 -13.85 9.43
CA GLU A 22 18.68 -13.57 10.72
C GLU A 22 20.19 -13.88 10.69
N LYS A 23 20.61 -14.82 9.83
CA LYS A 23 22.01 -15.21 9.62
C LYS A 23 22.66 -14.47 8.45
N ASP A 24 21.98 -13.48 7.87
CA ASP A 24 22.37 -12.76 6.66
C ASP A 24 22.70 -13.68 5.46
N ASN A 25 22.09 -14.87 5.40
CA ASN A 25 22.26 -15.83 4.31
C ASN A 25 21.16 -15.64 3.26
N ILE A 26 21.45 -14.73 2.33
CA ILE A 26 20.46 -14.11 1.44
C ILE A 26 20.04 -15.04 0.31
N ALA A 27 20.99 -15.78 -0.26
CA ALA A 27 20.71 -16.76 -1.29
C ALA A 27 19.76 -17.86 -0.77
N VAL A 28 19.99 -18.36 0.45
CA VAL A 28 19.13 -19.37 1.07
C VAL A 28 17.77 -18.79 1.45
N ALA A 29 17.71 -17.55 1.92
CA ALA A 29 16.45 -16.87 2.18
C ALA A 29 15.61 -16.73 0.91
N LEU A 30 16.18 -16.22 -0.18
CA LEU A 30 15.50 -16.08 -1.48
C LEU A 30 14.99 -17.41 -2.02
N LEU A 31 15.81 -18.46 -1.95
CA LEU A 31 15.40 -19.81 -2.38
C LEU A 31 14.16 -20.29 -1.63
N ASN A 32 14.15 -20.14 -0.30
CA ASN A 32 13.02 -20.56 0.52
C ASN A 32 11.78 -19.68 0.30
N LEU A 33 11.94 -18.37 0.11
CA LEU A 33 10.83 -17.47 -0.23
C LEU A 33 10.22 -17.82 -1.59
N ASN A 34 11.05 -18.19 -2.58
CA ASN A 34 10.58 -18.66 -3.88
C ASN A 34 9.78 -19.96 -3.74
N MET A 35 10.21 -20.89 -2.88
CA MET A 35 9.46 -22.11 -2.60
C MET A 35 8.12 -21.83 -1.89
N VAL A 36 8.09 -20.85 -0.97
CA VAL A 36 6.82 -20.40 -0.36
C VAL A 36 5.87 -19.87 -1.44
N LEU A 37 6.38 -19.07 -2.37
CA LEU A 37 5.58 -18.47 -3.43
C LEU A 37 5.16 -19.46 -4.52
N SER A 38 5.94 -20.52 -4.77
CA SER A 38 5.50 -21.61 -5.67
C SER A 38 4.38 -22.44 -5.06
N LEU A 39 4.43 -22.70 -3.75
CA LEU A 39 3.39 -23.43 -3.02
C LEU A 39 2.14 -22.56 -2.73
N LYS A 40 2.34 -21.25 -2.56
CA LYS A 40 1.29 -20.27 -2.26
C LYS A 40 1.59 -18.92 -2.94
N PRO A 41 1.14 -18.72 -4.20
CA PRO A 41 1.44 -17.51 -4.97
C PRO A 41 0.93 -16.19 -4.37
N ARG A 42 -0.11 -16.26 -3.55
CA ARG A 42 -0.72 -15.13 -2.82
C ARG A 42 -0.23 -15.02 -1.37
N HIS A 43 1.00 -15.47 -1.08
CA HIS A 43 1.57 -15.33 0.26
C HIS A 43 2.12 -13.92 0.48
N PHE A 44 1.43 -13.10 1.29
CA PHE A 44 1.78 -11.70 1.48
C PHE A 44 3.19 -11.51 2.04
N LEU A 45 3.50 -12.12 3.19
CA LEU A 45 4.79 -11.88 3.84
C LEU A 45 5.98 -12.35 3.00
N ALA A 46 5.84 -13.45 2.26
CA ALA A 46 6.92 -13.92 1.40
C ALA A 46 7.27 -12.91 0.30
N ARG A 47 6.27 -12.24 -0.30
CA ARG A 47 6.50 -11.13 -1.23
C ARG A 47 7.16 -9.94 -0.55
N VAL A 48 6.69 -9.56 0.64
CA VAL A 48 7.28 -8.44 1.40
C VAL A 48 8.75 -8.70 1.73
N TYR A 49 9.08 -9.88 2.27
CA TYR A 49 10.46 -10.23 2.59
C TYR A 49 11.34 -10.30 1.33
N ARG A 50 10.81 -10.87 0.23
CA ARG A 50 11.56 -10.96 -1.04
C ARG A 50 11.79 -9.57 -1.66
N GLY A 51 10.79 -8.70 -1.65
CA GLY A 51 10.90 -7.31 -2.08
C GLY A 51 11.92 -6.51 -1.28
N ARG A 52 11.97 -6.70 0.05
CA ARG A 52 13.00 -6.09 0.92
C ARG A 52 14.41 -6.57 0.60
N ILE A 53 14.58 -7.87 0.33
CA ILE A 53 15.88 -8.40 -0.11
C ILE A 53 16.28 -7.72 -1.42
N TYR A 54 15.39 -7.70 -2.41
CA TYR A 54 15.69 -7.06 -3.70
C TYR A 54 16.00 -5.57 -3.57
N LEU A 55 15.31 -4.86 -2.68
CA LEU A 55 15.60 -3.44 -2.42
C LEU A 55 17.01 -3.26 -1.87
N ARG A 56 17.45 -4.13 -0.95
CA ARG A 56 18.81 -4.09 -0.37
C ARG A 56 19.89 -4.51 -1.37
N GLU A 57 19.58 -5.41 -2.30
CA GLU A 57 20.47 -5.84 -3.39
C GLU A 57 20.38 -4.91 -4.63
N PHE A 58 19.75 -3.73 -4.50
CA PHE A 58 19.58 -2.74 -5.58
C PHE A 58 18.79 -3.23 -6.81
N GLN A 59 18.03 -4.32 -6.66
CA GLN A 59 17.15 -4.89 -7.68
C GLN A 59 15.76 -4.24 -7.63
N TYR A 60 15.73 -2.94 -7.87
CA TYR A 60 14.58 -2.07 -7.63
C TYR A 60 13.31 -2.47 -8.37
N ARG A 61 13.42 -2.90 -9.63
CA ARG A 61 12.27 -3.38 -10.42
C ARG A 61 11.62 -4.62 -9.81
N LEU A 62 12.43 -5.59 -9.39
CA LEU A 62 11.91 -6.81 -8.76
C LEU A 62 11.30 -6.50 -7.39
N ALA A 63 11.89 -5.55 -6.66
CA ALA A 63 11.34 -5.08 -5.39
C ALA A 63 9.97 -4.42 -5.58
N SER A 64 9.83 -3.50 -6.54
CA SER A 64 8.58 -2.79 -6.79
C SER A 64 7.47 -3.74 -7.25
N GLU A 65 7.80 -4.73 -8.08
CA GLU A 65 6.87 -5.79 -8.50
C GLU A 65 6.35 -6.61 -7.30
N ASP A 66 7.24 -7.01 -6.39
CA ASP A 66 6.83 -7.77 -5.20
C ASP A 66 5.97 -6.95 -4.24
N PHE A 67 6.30 -5.68 -4.01
CA PHE A 67 5.49 -4.78 -3.20
C PHE A 67 4.13 -4.50 -3.83
N LEU A 68 4.07 -4.29 -5.15
CA LEU A 68 2.81 -4.09 -5.87
C LEU A 68 1.90 -5.32 -5.71
N GLN A 69 2.46 -6.52 -5.84
CA GLN A 69 1.71 -7.76 -5.66
C GLN A 69 1.29 -7.97 -4.19
N ALA A 70 2.10 -7.56 -3.21
CA ALA A 70 1.70 -7.58 -1.80
C ALA A 70 0.51 -6.65 -1.55
N ASN A 71 0.51 -5.44 -2.14
CA ASN A 71 -0.61 -4.51 -2.08
C ASN A 71 -1.88 -5.13 -2.70
N LYS A 72 -1.77 -5.75 -3.88
CA LYS A 72 -2.89 -6.47 -4.53
C LYS A 72 -3.45 -7.63 -3.69
N ILE A 73 -2.62 -8.28 -2.86
CA ILE A 73 -3.07 -9.36 -1.98
C ILE A 73 -3.88 -8.80 -0.81
N SER A 74 -3.40 -7.72 -0.19
CA SER A 74 -4.10 -7.10 0.93
C SER A 74 -3.65 -5.64 1.10
N PRO A 75 -4.45 -4.68 0.61
CA PRO A 75 -4.17 -3.26 0.80
C PRO A 75 -4.14 -2.88 2.27
N PHE A 76 -5.08 -3.41 3.07
CA PHE A 76 -5.12 -3.18 4.52
C PHE A 76 -3.82 -3.59 5.22
N ARG A 77 -3.30 -4.78 4.93
CA ARG A 77 -2.01 -5.22 5.50
C ARG A 77 -0.85 -4.42 4.95
N PHE A 78 -0.90 -4.03 3.68
CA PHE A 78 0.13 -3.19 3.08
C PHE A 78 0.27 -1.86 3.82
N THR A 79 -0.86 -1.19 4.10
CA THR A 79 -0.91 0.03 4.92
C THR A 79 -0.45 -0.24 6.36
N HIS A 80 -0.95 -1.28 7.00
CA HIS A 80 -0.58 -1.64 8.38
C HIS A 80 0.93 -1.90 8.54
N TYR A 81 1.58 -2.50 7.55
CA TYR A 81 3.03 -2.73 7.56
C TYR A 81 3.85 -1.51 7.11
N GLY A 82 3.22 -0.41 6.72
CA GLY A 82 3.89 0.83 6.30
C GLY A 82 4.67 0.70 4.99
N LEU A 83 4.26 -0.22 4.09
CA LEU A 83 5.07 -0.61 2.93
C LEU A 83 5.11 0.42 1.79
N TYR A 84 4.29 1.47 1.84
CA TYR A 84 4.30 2.54 0.84
C TYR A 84 5.67 3.21 0.70
N ARG A 85 6.42 3.37 1.80
CA ARG A 85 7.77 3.96 1.74
C ARG A 85 8.76 3.08 1.00
N GLU A 86 8.74 1.78 1.29
CA GLU A 86 9.63 0.80 0.63
C GLU A 86 9.28 0.67 -0.86
N TYR A 87 7.99 0.64 -1.18
CA TYR A 87 7.53 0.64 -2.57
C TYR A 87 7.97 1.91 -3.32
N LEU A 88 7.71 3.10 -2.77
CA LEU A 88 8.14 4.35 -3.41
C LEU A 88 9.65 4.38 -3.61
N ASN A 89 10.44 3.98 -2.61
CA ASN A 89 11.90 3.90 -2.75
C ASN A 89 12.30 2.96 -3.89
N SER A 90 11.67 1.79 -4.01
CA SER A 90 11.94 0.88 -5.12
C SER A 90 11.57 1.46 -6.48
N VAL A 91 10.51 2.26 -6.58
CA VAL A 91 10.10 2.90 -7.84
C VAL A 91 11.03 4.06 -8.19
N THR A 92 11.38 4.91 -7.21
CA THR A 92 12.20 6.09 -7.44
C THR A 92 13.61 5.72 -7.84
N GLU A 93 14.24 4.81 -7.10
CA GLU A 93 15.60 4.38 -7.38
C GLU A 93 15.68 3.55 -8.67
N GLY A 94 14.61 2.78 -8.97
CA GLY A 94 14.50 2.05 -10.24
C GLY A 94 14.36 2.95 -11.47
N MET A 95 13.81 4.16 -11.33
CA MET A 95 13.63 5.16 -12.40
C MET A 95 14.72 6.25 -12.41
N GLY A 96 15.69 6.19 -11.50
CA GLY A 96 16.77 7.17 -11.41
C GLY A 96 16.28 8.61 -11.12
N SER A 97 16.87 9.60 -11.79
CA SER A 97 16.60 11.03 -11.54
C SER A 97 15.13 11.43 -11.76
N LEU A 98 14.46 10.80 -12.73
CA LEU A 98 13.07 11.05 -13.04
C LEU A 98 12.16 10.59 -11.89
N GLY A 99 12.38 9.36 -11.42
CA GLY A 99 11.66 8.79 -10.28
C GLY A 99 11.77 9.66 -9.03
N SER A 100 13.00 10.06 -8.69
CA SER A 100 13.27 10.95 -7.56
C SER A 100 12.56 12.30 -7.68
N SER A 101 12.51 12.88 -8.89
CA SER A 101 11.81 14.14 -9.16
C SER A 101 10.30 14.00 -9.01
N MET A 102 9.70 12.93 -9.54
CA MET A 102 8.27 12.65 -9.42
C MET A 102 7.84 12.41 -7.97
N ALA A 103 8.59 11.59 -7.23
CA ALA A 103 8.28 11.34 -5.82
C ALA A 103 8.45 12.56 -4.94
N ASN A 104 9.44 13.43 -5.22
CA ASN A 104 9.58 14.68 -4.49
C ASN A 104 8.39 15.62 -4.72
N ARG A 105 7.93 15.77 -5.97
CA ARG A 105 6.71 16.54 -6.28
C ARG A 105 5.47 15.98 -5.58
N PHE A 106 5.27 14.67 -5.66
CA PHE A 106 4.14 14.00 -5.00
C PHE A 106 4.19 14.19 -3.47
N ARG A 107 5.36 14.03 -2.85
CA ARG A 107 5.56 14.22 -1.41
C ARG A 107 5.30 15.68 -0.99
N GLN A 108 5.67 16.65 -1.82
CA GLN A 108 5.39 18.06 -1.59
C GLN A 108 3.89 18.38 -1.65
N SER A 109 3.16 17.76 -2.59
CA SER A 109 1.71 17.87 -2.67
C SER A 109 1.00 17.31 -1.43
N LEU A 110 1.48 16.20 -0.87
CA LEU A 110 0.92 15.65 0.38
C LEU A 110 1.21 16.52 1.62
N GLN A 111 2.31 17.27 1.63
CA GLN A 111 2.70 18.13 2.75
C GLN A 111 1.93 19.45 2.76
N ASN A 112 1.63 19.98 1.58
CA ASN A 112 0.81 21.19 1.40
C ASN A 112 -0.45 20.83 0.59
N PRO A 113 -1.49 20.28 1.23
CA PRO A 113 -2.80 20.13 0.59
C PRO A 113 -3.43 21.52 0.47
N ALA A 114 -2.93 22.35 -0.44
CA ALA A 114 -3.72 23.49 -0.91
C ALA A 114 -5.02 22.94 -1.51
N PRO A 115 -6.16 23.64 -1.39
CA PRO A 115 -7.38 23.22 -2.05
C PRO A 115 -7.10 23.08 -3.55
N ALA A 116 -7.07 21.85 -4.04
CA ALA A 116 -6.73 21.50 -5.41
C ALA A 116 -7.92 21.82 -6.34
N LEU A 117 -8.29 23.10 -6.45
CA LEU A 117 -9.30 23.58 -7.39
C LEU A 117 -8.86 24.77 -8.24
N GLU A 118 -7.62 25.24 -8.13
CA GLU A 118 -7.14 26.30 -9.01
C GLU A 118 -5.86 25.89 -9.73
N GLN A 119 -5.95 25.94 -11.07
CA GLN A 119 -4.89 25.84 -12.08
C GLN A 119 -4.68 24.46 -12.74
N LEU A 120 -5.77 23.93 -13.31
CA LEU A 120 -5.71 23.22 -14.59
C LEU A 120 -5.94 24.23 -15.74
N SER A 121 -5.05 25.20 -15.95
CA SER A 121 -5.16 26.05 -17.15
C SER A 121 -3.94 26.05 -18.05
N ASP A 122 -2.71 25.89 -17.55
CA ASP A 122 -1.56 26.03 -18.45
C ASP A 122 -0.43 25.07 -18.07
N SER A 123 -0.33 23.95 -18.78
CA SER A 123 0.86 23.11 -18.77
C SER A 123 1.06 22.58 -20.17
N GLU A 124 2.17 23.02 -20.76
CA GLU A 124 2.70 22.58 -22.05
C GLU A 124 2.52 21.08 -22.26
N SER A 125 2.01 20.73 -23.43
CA SER A 125 1.95 19.37 -23.96
C SER A 125 3.36 18.78 -24.03
N LEU A 126 3.78 18.08 -22.98
CA LEU A 126 4.93 17.20 -23.00
C LEU A 126 4.45 15.81 -23.46
N GLU A 127 4.82 15.46 -24.69
CA GLU A 127 4.54 14.16 -25.29
C GLU A 127 5.13 13.02 -24.43
N ILE A 128 4.25 12.23 -23.84
CA ILE A 128 4.60 10.97 -23.17
C ILE A 128 4.77 9.91 -24.29
N PRO A 129 5.90 9.20 -24.37
CA PRO A 129 6.09 8.14 -25.35
C PRO A 129 5.01 7.06 -25.23
N GLU A 130 4.41 6.79 -26.38
CA GLU A 130 3.28 5.91 -26.67
C GLU A 130 3.53 4.45 -26.25
N GLN A 131 3.26 4.13 -24.99
CA GLN A 131 2.72 2.83 -24.55
C GLN A 131 1.74 3.09 -23.40
N VAL A 132 0.61 3.67 -23.75
CA VAL A 132 -0.48 4.01 -22.83
C VAL A 132 -1.46 2.84 -22.83
N GLU A 133 -1.51 2.06 -21.74
CA GLU A 133 -2.71 1.28 -21.40
C GLU A 133 -3.88 2.25 -21.40
N SER A 134 -4.94 1.91 -22.15
CA SER A 134 -5.98 2.86 -22.52
C SER A 134 -6.60 3.51 -21.29
N GLN A 135 -6.94 4.80 -21.38
CA GLN A 135 -7.63 5.54 -20.30
C GLN A 135 -8.84 4.76 -19.76
N SER A 136 -9.53 4.03 -20.63
CA SER A 136 -10.64 3.13 -20.29
C SER A 136 -10.28 1.94 -19.40
N GLU A 137 -9.06 1.40 -19.49
CA GLU A 137 -8.60 0.33 -18.59
C GLU A 137 -8.28 0.89 -17.20
N ILE A 138 -7.70 2.09 -17.13
CA ILE A 138 -7.41 2.80 -15.87
C ILE A 138 -8.73 3.17 -15.16
N ASP A 139 -9.70 3.70 -15.90
CA ASP A 139 -11.01 4.08 -15.38
C ASP A 139 -11.78 2.84 -14.87
N CYS A 140 -11.71 1.71 -15.57
CA CYS A 140 -12.32 0.45 -15.13
C CYS A 140 -11.69 -0.07 -13.82
N TYR A 141 -10.37 0.03 -13.66
CA TYR A 141 -9.70 -0.35 -12.41
C TYR A 141 -10.03 0.56 -11.23
N LEU A 142 -10.27 1.86 -11.48
CA LEU A 142 -10.68 2.83 -10.46
C LEU A 142 -12.16 2.65 -10.07
N GLU A 143 -13.06 2.44 -11.04
CA GLU A 143 -14.48 2.15 -10.79
C GLU A 143 -14.67 0.91 -9.91
N THR A 144 -13.85 -0.12 -10.10
CA THR A 144 -13.98 -1.37 -9.33
C THR A 144 -13.46 -1.25 -7.88
N LEU A 145 -12.61 -0.27 -7.57
CA LEU A 145 -12.06 -0.05 -6.22
C LEU A 145 -12.78 1.07 -5.45
N TYR A 146 -13.52 1.93 -6.14
CA TYR A 146 -14.15 3.11 -5.55
C TYR A 146 -15.55 3.30 -6.14
N SER A 147 -16.55 2.63 -5.57
CA SER A 147 -17.89 3.21 -5.56
C SER A 147 -17.82 4.45 -4.68
N ALA A 148 -17.58 5.62 -5.30
CA ALA A 148 -17.47 6.90 -4.61
C ALA A 148 -18.80 7.32 -3.96
N GLU A 149 -19.91 6.70 -4.38
CA GLU A 149 -21.26 7.09 -3.94
C GLU A 149 -21.55 6.73 -2.47
N ASP A 150 -20.80 5.81 -1.86
CA ASP A 150 -21.04 5.34 -0.47
C ASP A 150 -20.13 6.01 0.59
N MET A 151 -19.22 6.92 0.20
CA MET A 151 -18.26 7.54 1.14
C MET A 151 -18.30 9.07 1.17
N ASP A 152 -19.18 9.70 0.39
CA ASP A 152 -19.30 11.15 0.40
C ASP A 152 -20.05 11.61 1.66
N LEU A 153 -19.31 12.20 2.59
CA LEU A 153 -19.87 12.87 3.76
C LEU A 153 -20.78 14.01 3.30
N THR A 154 -21.97 14.09 3.89
CA THR A 154 -22.87 15.23 3.67
C THR A 154 -22.22 16.52 4.15
N ALA A 155 -22.64 17.66 3.61
CA ALA A 155 -22.13 18.98 4.02
C ALA A 155 -22.27 19.22 5.54
N GLU A 156 -23.32 18.66 6.15
CA GLU A 156 -23.55 18.71 7.59
C GLU A 156 -22.53 17.87 8.38
N GLU A 157 -22.21 16.67 7.90
CA GLU A 157 -21.19 15.81 8.50
C GLU A 157 -19.80 16.42 8.37
N ILE A 158 -19.46 16.98 7.21
CA ILE A 158 -18.20 17.69 7.00
C ILE A 158 -18.07 18.86 7.99
N PHE A 159 -19.11 19.68 8.13
CA PHE A 159 -19.12 20.77 9.09
C PHE A 159 -19.01 20.28 10.54
N LYS A 160 -19.64 19.16 10.86
CA LYS A 160 -19.55 18.54 12.19
C LYS A 160 -18.13 18.08 12.49
N PHE A 161 -17.47 17.40 11.55
CA PHE A 161 -16.09 16.93 11.71
C PHE A 161 -15.07 18.07 11.77
N GLN A 162 -15.26 19.15 11.01
CA GLN A 162 -14.38 20.33 11.06
C GLN A 162 -14.37 21.01 12.44
N ASN A 163 -15.47 20.91 13.18
CA ASN A 163 -15.60 21.52 14.51
C ASN A 163 -15.31 20.53 15.65
N MET A 164 -15.08 19.26 15.36
CA MET A 164 -14.73 18.25 16.36
C MET A 164 -13.21 18.23 16.60
N GLY A 165 -12.82 18.27 17.88
CA GLY A 165 -11.44 18.03 18.29
C GLY A 165 -11.05 16.55 18.19
N PRO A 166 -9.78 16.19 18.50
CA PRO A 166 -9.37 14.79 18.57
C PRO A 166 -10.18 14.05 19.64
N ILE A 167 -10.60 12.81 19.34
CA ILE A 167 -11.30 11.96 20.31
C ILE A 167 -10.41 11.80 21.55
N THR A 168 -10.94 12.21 22.70
CA THR A 168 -10.22 12.15 23.97
C THR A 168 -10.45 10.80 24.68
N GLY A 169 -9.50 10.42 25.54
CA GLY A 169 -9.65 9.19 26.34
C GLY A 169 -10.82 9.24 27.33
N GLU A 170 -11.22 10.45 27.76
CA GLU A 170 -12.36 10.67 28.62
C GLU A 170 -13.69 10.46 27.88
N GLU A 171 -13.80 10.98 26.66
CA GLU A 171 -14.96 10.73 25.79
C GLU A 171 -15.13 9.23 25.49
N MET A 172 -14.04 8.52 25.20
CA MET A 172 -14.06 7.06 25.01
C MET A 172 -14.63 6.31 26.22
N GLY A 173 -14.26 6.74 27.43
CA GLY A 173 -14.69 6.10 28.69
C GLY A 173 -16.11 6.44 29.11
N GLN A 174 -16.61 7.62 28.74
CA GLN A 174 -17.96 8.10 29.08
C GLN A 174 -19.01 7.73 28.03
N THR A 175 -18.58 7.28 26.83
CA THR A 175 -19.50 6.90 25.76
C THR A 175 -20.18 5.55 26.03
N ASP A 176 -21.50 5.53 26.00
CA ASP A 176 -22.31 4.30 26.05
C ASP A 176 -22.32 3.62 24.68
N TRP A 177 -21.32 2.76 24.46
CA TRP A 177 -21.11 2.06 23.20
C TRP A 177 -22.27 1.12 22.83
N ASP A 178 -22.98 0.53 23.81
CA ASP A 178 -24.11 -0.37 23.54
C ASP A 178 -25.28 0.40 22.93
N SER A 179 -25.53 1.62 23.40
CA SER A 179 -26.55 2.52 22.84
C SER A 179 -26.19 2.98 21.43
N VAL A 180 -24.92 3.31 21.18
CA VAL A 180 -24.42 3.68 19.85
C VAL A 180 -24.59 2.53 18.86
N ILE A 181 -24.18 1.32 19.25
CA ILE A 181 -24.28 0.13 18.39
C ILE A 181 -25.75 -0.15 18.05
N ARG A 182 -26.67 -0.09 19.02
CA ARG A 182 -28.10 -0.32 18.76
C ARG A 182 -28.66 0.64 17.71
N LYS A 183 -28.28 1.93 17.75
CA LYS A 183 -28.72 2.95 16.78
C LYS A 183 -28.18 2.73 15.37
N LEU A 184 -26.99 2.14 15.24
CA LEU A 184 -26.38 1.84 13.95
C LEU A 184 -26.96 0.58 13.31
N THR A 185 -27.51 -0.32 14.13
CA THR A 185 -28.08 -1.60 13.68
C THR A 185 -29.61 -1.60 13.55
N SER A 186 -30.28 -0.50 13.92
CA SER A 186 -31.73 -0.31 13.80
C SER A 186 -32.11 0.36 12.49
#